data_AF-A0A8B3BQ10-F1
#
_entry.id   AF-A0A8B3BQ10-F1
#
_cell.length_a   1.000
_cell.length_b   1.000
_cell.length_c   1.000
_cell.angle_alpha   90.00
_cell.angle_beta   90.00
_cell.angle_gamma   90.00
#
_symmetry.space_group_name_H-M   'P 1'
#
loop_
_entity.id
_entity.type
_entity.pdbx_description
1 polymer ?
#
loop_
_entity_poly.entity_id
_entity_poly.type
_entity_poly.pdbx_seq_one_letter_code
_entity_poly.pdbx_strand_id
1 'polypeptide(L)' 'MRQEREASWEEGREVGREEGREEGIKKGKQELLERLIQKKLVKGKSISEISEELEEEEDVIAQMIREMGEERAAGKEEQ' A
#
# COMPACT_ATOMS: atom_id res chain seq x y z
N MET A 1 -43.06 11.75 -1.51
CA MET A 1 -41.66 11.47 -1.88
C MET A 1 -40.75 11.66 -0.67
N ARG A 2 -40.80 10.73 0.31
CA ARG A 2 -39.98 10.78 1.54
C ARG A 2 -39.07 9.55 1.71
N GLN A 3 -39.28 8.51 0.89
CA GLN A 3 -38.57 7.23 0.97
C GLN A 3 -37.27 7.23 0.14
N GLU A 4 -37.15 8.08 -0.88
CA GLU A 4 -35.97 8.12 -1.76
C GLU A 4 -34.75 8.80 -1.11
N ARG A 5 -34.92 9.50 0.01
CA ARG A 5 -33.84 10.25 0.68
C ARG A 5 -33.12 9.44 1.76
N GLU A 6 -33.76 8.40 2.31
CA GLU A 6 -33.15 7.52 3.33
C GLU A 6 -32.26 6.45 2.69
N ALA A 7 -32.66 5.89 1.54
CA ALA A 7 -31.86 4.88 0.83
C ALA A 7 -30.46 5.41 0.41
N SER A 8 -30.40 6.64 -0.10
CA SER A 8 -29.15 7.24 -0.57
C SER A 8 -28.13 7.56 0.55
N TRP A 9 -28.58 7.70 1.79
CA TRP A 9 -27.71 7.93 2.96
C TRP A 9 -27.14 6.64 3.55
N GLU A 10 -27.89 5.54 3.46
CA GLU A 10 -27.46 4.23 3.93
C GLU A 10 -26.44 3.62 2.95
N GLU A 11 -26.71 3.75 1.64
CA GLU A 11 -25.82 3.29 0.56
C GLU A 11 -24.45 4.00 0.59
N GLY A 12 -24.42 5.33 0.77
CA GLY A 12 -23.16 6.09 0.85
C GLY A 12 -22.30 5.78 2.09
N ARG A 13 -22.90 5.25 3.16
CA ARG A 13 -22.21 4.90 4.42
C ARG A 13 -21.67 3.48 4.42
N GLU A 14 -22.29 2.59 3.65
CA GLU A 14 -21.82 1.24 3.39
C GLU A 14 -20.65 1.26 2.41
N VAL A 15 -20.78 1.98 1.28
CA VAL A 15 -19.71 2.17 0.29
C VAL A 15 -18.46 2.79 0.93
N GLY A 16 -18.60 3.87 1.71
CA GLY A 16 -17.44 4.49 2.38
C GLY A 16 -16.75 3.60 3.45
N ARG A 17 -17.45 2.60 4.00
CA ARG A 17 -16.85 1.61 4.92
C ARG A 17 -16.16 0.48 4.18
N GLU A 18 -16.72 0.05 3.07
CA GLU A 18 -16.14 -0.98 2.20
C GLU A 18 -14.88 -0.44 1.52
N GLU A 19 -14.95 0.77 0.95
CA GLU A 19 -13.81 1.47 0.35
C GLU A 19 -12.71 1.72 1.40
N GLY A 20 -13.05 2.28 2.57
CA GLY A 20 -12.05 2.52 3.63
C GLY A 20 -11.41 1.23 4.18
N ARG A 21 -12.12 0.10 4.14
CA ARG A 21 -11.58 -1.20 4.55
C ARG A 21 -10.70 -1.81 3.46
N GLU A 22 -11.11 -1.70 2.20
CA GLU A 22 -10.36 -2.23 1.07
C GLU A 22 -9.06 -1.42 0.85
N GLU A 23 -9.14 -0.10 0.92
CA GLU A 23 -7.98 0.80 0.89
C GLU A 23 -7.05 0.56 2.09
N GLY A 24 -7.61 0.38 3.30
CA GLY A 24 -6.83 0.06 4.49
C GLY A 24 -6.10 -1.29 4.40
N ILE A 25 -6.74 -2.31 3.82
CA ILE A 25 -6.13 -3.63 3.63
C ILE A 25 -5.08 -3.59 2.53
N LYS A 26 -5.35 -2.93 1.40
CA LYS A 26 -4.39 -2.77 0.31
C LYS A 26 -3.15 -2.02 0.78
N LYS A 27 -3.35 -0.88 1.45
CA LYS A 27 -2.27 -0.08 2.04
C LYS A 27 -1.48 -0.88 3.09
N GLY A 28 -2.16 -1.58 3.99
CA GLY A 28 -1.48 -2.41 5.00
C GLY A 28 -0.68 -3.59 4.42
N LYS A 29 -1.13 -4.18 3.32
CA LYS A 29 -0.38 -5.22 2.60
C LYS A 29 0.85 -4.64 1.91
N GLN A 30 0.72 -3.47 1.29
CA GLN A 30 1.82 -2.79 0.61
C GLN A 30 2.89 -2.34 1.62
N GLU A 31 2.50 -1.69 2.72
CA GLU A 31 3.39 -1.30 3.83
C GLU A 31 4.11 -2.52 4.45
N LEU A 32 3.44 -3.67 4.54
CA LEU A 32 4.07 -4.90 5.04
C LEU A 32 5.15 -5.41 4.08
N LEU A 33 4.86 -5.44 2.78
CA LEU A 33 5.80 -5.87 1.75
C LEU A 33 7.03 -4.95 1.69
N GLU A 34 6.80 -3.63 1.70
CA GLU A 34 7.83 -2.61 1.81
C GLU A 34 8.74 -2.81 3.03
N ARG A 35 8.14 -3.04 4.20
CA ARG A 35 8.89 -3.29 5.44
C ARG A 35 9.72 -4.57 5.36
N LEU A 36 9.21 -5.62 4.72
CA LEU A 36 9.94 -6.86 4.49
C LEU A 36 11.15 -6.62 3.59
N ILE A 37 10.94 -5.96 2.44
CA ILE A 37 12.00 -5.58 1.48
C ILE A 37 13.07 -4.75 2.19
N GLN A 38 12.68 -3.69 2.91
CA GLN A 38 13.61 -2.85 3.65
C GLN A 38 14.43 -3.66 4.68
N LYS A 39 13.80 -4.58 5.42
CA LYS A 39 14.50 -5.42 6.40
C LYS A 39 15.51 -6.35 5.73
N LYS A 40 15.24 -6.84 4.51
CA LYS A 40 16.20 -7.67 3.76
C LYS A 40 17.34 -6.84 3.18
N LEU A 41 17.06 -5.64 2.67
CA LEU A 41 18.09 -4.70 2.23
C LEU A 41 19.03 -4.31 3.38
N VAL A 42 18.50 -4.06 4.58
CA VAL A 42 19.31 -3.79 5.80
C VAL A 42 20.21 -4.97 6.17
N LYS A 43 19.80 -6.20 5.87
CA LYS A 43 20.63 -7.40 6.03
C LYS A 43 21.67 -7.57 4.92
N GLY A 44 21.71 -6.67 3.92
CA GLY A 44 22.64 -6.72 2.80
C GLY A 44 22.24 -7.68 1.68
N LYS A 45 20.97 -8.10 1.61
CA LYS A 45 20.49 -8.97 0.52
C LYS A 45 20.31 -8.20 -0.78
N SER A 46 20.61 -8.86 -1.89
CA SER A 46 20.38 -8.34 -3.25
C SER A 46 18.91 -8.44 -3.67
N ILE A 47 18.52 -7.73 -4.74
CA ILE A 47 17.14 -7.75 -5.26
C ILE A 47 16.73 -9.19 -5.62
N SER A 48 17.59 -9.96 -6.29
CA SER A 48 17.31 -11.36 -6.64
C SER A 48 17.07 -12.26 -5.42
N GLU A 49 17.87 -12.11 -4.36
CA GLU A 49 17.65 -12.89 -3.13
C GLU A 49 16.34 -12.49 -2.41
N ILE A 50 15.95 -11.22 -2.53
CA ILE A 50 14.70 -10.71 -1.97
C ILE A 50 13.52 -11.23 -2.78
N SER A 51 13.62 -11.22 -4.11
CA SER A 51 12.58 -11.69 -5.02
C SER A 51 12.32 -13.18 -4.80
N GLU A 52 13.38 -14.00 -4.70
CA GLU A 52 13.28 -15.43 -4.41
C GLU A 52 12.68 -15.69 -3.02
N GLU A 53 13.08 -14.93 -1.99
CA GLU A 53 12.58 -15.14 -0.62
C GLU A 53 11.15 -14.64 -0.39
N LEU A 54 10.72 -13.61 -1.14
CA LEU A 54 9.37 -13.07 -1.07
C LEU A 54 8.43 -13.70 -2.10
N GLU A 55 8.94 -14.57 -3.00
CA GLU A 55 8.20 -15.15 -4.13
C GLU A 55 7.58 -14.06 -5.03
N GLU A 56 8.30 -12.95 -5.19
CA GLU A 56 7.90 -11.79 -5.98
C GLU A 56 8.87 -11.58 -7.14
N GLU A 57 8.41 -10.88 -8.18
CA GLU A 57 9.25 -10.56 -9.33
C GLU A 57 10.32 -9.52 -8.95
N GLU A 58 11.53 -9.64 -9.51
CA GLU A 58 12.61 -8.68 -9.28
C GLU A 58 12.20 -7.25 -9.66
N ASP A 59 11.42 -7.10 -10.74
CA ASP A 59 10.87 -5.82 -11.19
C ASP A 59 9.93 -5.20 -10.15
N VAL A 60 9.08 -6.01 -9.51
CA VAL A 60 8.15 -5.56 -8.44
C VAL A 60 8.95 -5.09 -7.23
N ILE A 61 9.97 -5.85 -6.82
CA ILE A 61 10.85 -5.46 -5.72
C ILE A 61 11.60 -4.17 -6.05
N ALA A 62 12.15 -4.04 -7.26
CA ALA A 62 12.86 -2.84 -7.70
C ALA A 62 11.95 -1.59 -7.73
N GLN A 63 10.72 -1.76 -8.24
CA GLN A 63 9.71 -0.70 -8.24
C GLN A 63 9.34 -0.29 -6.81
N MET A 64 9.07 -1.25 -5.92
CA MET A 64 8.76 -0.96 -4.51
C MET A 64 9.90 -0.21 -3.82
N ILE A 65 11.16 -0.58 -4.09
CA ILE A 65 12.33 0.14 -3.54
C ILE A 65 12.39 1.58 -4.02
N ARG A 66 12.08 1.80 -5.30
CA ARG A 66 12.01 3.13 -5.90
C ARG A 66 10.88 3.96 -5.28
N GLU A 67 9.68 3.40 -5.19
CA GLU A 67 8.51 4.06 -4.58
C GLU A 67 8.77 4.43 -3.11
N MET A 68 9.33 3.50 -2.31
CA MET A 68 9.75 3.78 -0.92
C MET A 68 10.80 4.89 -0.82
N GLY A 69 11.70 5.00 -1.81
CA GLY A 69 12.71 6.05 -1.89
C GLY A 69 12.10 7.41 -2.26
N GLU A 70 11.14 7.41 -3.19
CA GLU A 70 10.43 8.59 -3.67
C GLU A 70 9.46 9.15 -2.60
N GLU A 71 8.77 8.30 -1.83
CA GLU A 71 7.87 8.74 -0.75
C GLU A 71 8.61 9.45 0.39
N ARG A 72 9.86 9.04 0.68
CA ARG A 72 10.75 9.75 1.61
C ARG A 72 11.25 11.09 1.07
N ALA A 73 11.24 11.29 -0.24
CA ALA A 73 11.59 12.56 -0.87
C ALA A 73 10.40 13.52 -0.91
N ALA A 74 9.20 13.03 -1.20
CA ALA A 74 7.97 13.83 -1.23
C ALA A 74 7.60 14.44 0.15
N GLY A 75 7.98 13.79 1.25
CA GLY A 75 7.82 14.34 2.60
C GLY A 75 8.79 15.48 2.97
N LYS A 76 9.71 15.89 2.10
CA LYS A 76 10.66 16.99 2.35
C LYS A 76 10.28 18.33 1.73
N GLU A 77 9.19 18.41 0.96
CA GLU A 77 8.73 19.68 0.35
C GLU A 77 7.72 20.47 1.20
N GLU A 78 7.36 19.98 2.38
CA GLU A 78 6.48 20.70 3.31
C GLU A 78 7.19 21.00 4.64
N GLN A 79 8.20 21.87 4.59
CA GLN A 79 8.75 22.53 5.78
C GLN A 79 9.17 23.98 5.51
#